data_AF-A0A6M1L2A2-F1
#
_entry.id   AF-A0A6M1L2A2-F1
#
_cell.length_a   1.000
_cell.length_b   1.000
_cell.length_c   1.000
_cell.angle_alpha   90.00
_cell.angle_beta   90.00
_cell.angle_gamma   90.00
#
_symmetry.space_group_name_H-M   'P 1'
#
loop_
_entity.id
_entity.type
_entity.pdbx_description
1 polymer ?
#
loop_
_entity_poly.entity_id
_entity_poly.type
_entity_poly.pdbx_seq_one_letter_code
_entity_poly.pdbx_strand_id
1 'polypeptide(L)' 'MIYKVFYQETKERSPRRENTQALYLDIDAASELEGRIKARKMVEEHTNYNVEFIELLSDKHLDYEKETGVFTLTEF' A
#
# COMPACT_ATOMS: atom_id res chain seq x y z
N MET A 1 9.67 -2.20 -7.05
CA MET A 1 9.79 -2.31 -5.57
C MET A 1 8.38 -2.51 -5.04
N ILE A 2 8.15 -3.53 -4.20
CA ILE A 2 6.80 -3.80 -3.69
C ILE A 2 6.54 -3.00 -2.41
N TYR A 3 5.47 -2.22 -2.42
CA TYR A 3 5.00 -1.48 -1.28
C TYR A 3 3.70 -2.06 -0.74
N LYS A 4 3.60 -2.15 0.59
CA LYS A 4 2.35 -2.41 1.29
C LYS A 4 1.78 -1.08 1.76
N VAL A 5 0.59 -0.74 1.25
CA VAL A 5 -0.10 0.51 1.58
C VAL A 5 -1.25 0.19 2.52
N PHE A 6 -1.20 0.76 3.72
CA PHE A 6 -2.28 0.71 4.69
C PHE A 6 -3.20 1.90 4.47
N TYR A 7 -4.49 1.66 4.34
CA TYR A 7 -5.47 2.70 4.05
C TYR A 7 -6.83 2.44 4.70
N GLN A 8 -7.64 3.49 4.79
CA GLN A 8 -9.09 3.36 5.02
C GLN A 8 -9.86 3.84 3.79
N GLU A 9 -11.01 3.23 3.52
CA GLU A 9 -11.80 3.50 2.30
C GLU A 9 -12.30 4.96 2.18
N THR A 10 -12.46 5.66 3.30
CA THR A 10 -13.04 7.02 3.33
C THR A 10 -12.26 7.93 4.26
N LYS A 11 -12.20 9.22 3.89
CA LYS A 11 -11.62 10.32 4.66
C LYS A 11 -12.65 11.06 5.54
N GLU A 12 -13.94 10.77 5.37
CA GLU A 12 -15.03 11.58 5.93
C GLU A 12 -15.36 11.25 7.40
N ARG A 13 -14.89 10.11 7.90
CA ARG A 13 -15.13 9.66 9.28
C ARG A 13 -13.82 9.58 10.06
N SER A 14 -13.92 9.65 11.39
CA SER A 14 -12.78 9.40 12.26
C SER A 14 -12.19 8.01 11.98
N PRO A 15 -10.86 7.89 11.83
CA PRO A 15 -10.21 6.63 11.52
C PRO A 15 -10.42 5.63 12.65
N ARG A 16 -10.79 4.40 12.30
CA ARG A 16 -10.93 3.26 13.22
C ARG A 16 -9.91 2.20 12.85
N ARG A 17 -9.17 1.68 13.84
CA ARG A 17 -8.06 0.75 13.58
C ARG A 17 -8.52 -0.55 12.93
N GLU A 18 -9.76 -0.97 13.21
CA GLU A 18 -10.34 -2.21 12.70
C GLU A 18 -10.70 -2.13 11.21
N ASN A 19 -10.78 -0.91 10.65
CA ASN A 19 -11.14 -0.68 9.25
C ASN A 19 -9.92 -0.48 8.34
N THR A 20 -8.70 -0.54 8.89
CA THR A 20 -7.49 -0.40 8.09
C THR A 20 -7.34 -1.64 7.20
N GLN A 21 -7.35 -1.39 5.90
CA GLN A 21 -7.09 -2.38 4.86
C GLN A 21 -5.67 -2.22 4.34
N ALA A 22 -5.18 -3.22 3.62
CA ALA A 22 -3.89 -3.19 2.97
C ALA A 22 -4.02 -3.53 1.49
N LEU A 23 -3.27 -2.82 0.65
CA LEU A 23 -3.08 -3.16 -0.76
C LEU A 23 -1.58 -3.23 -1.08
N TYR A 24 -1.24 -3.91 -2.17
CA TYR A 24 0.14 -4.10 -2.60
C TYR A 24 0.36 -3.46 -3.96
N LEU A 25 1.39 -2.63 -4.09
CA LEU A 25 1.75 -1.96 -5.33
C LEU A 25 3.17 -2.30 -5.73
N ASP A 26 3.39 -2.56 -7.02
CA ASP A 26 4.73 -2.61 -7.60
C ASP A 26 5.06 -1.27 -8.24
N ILE A 27 6.06 -0.60 -7.69
CA ILE A 27 6.48 0.72 -8.12
C ILE A 27 7.93 0.67 -8.59
N ASP A 28 8.15 1.13 -9.82
CA ASP A 28 9.50 1.36 -10.34
C ASP A 28 10.01 2.74 -9.88
N ALA A 29 11.05 2.74 -9.06
CA ALA A 29 11.65 3.93 -8.46
C ALA A 29 13.13 3.72 -8.17
N ALA A 30 13.91 4.80 -8.23
CA ALA A 30 15.36 4.75 -7.99
C ALA A 30 15.72 4.69 -6.50
N SER A 31 14.79 5.05 -5.61
CA SER A 31 14.98 5.01 -4.16
C SER A 31 13.68 4.73 -3.41
N GLU A 32 13.80 4.28 -2.16
CA GLU A 32 12.66 4.04 -1.29
C GLU A 32 11.77 5.29 -1.12
N LEU A 33 12.39 6.46 -0.96
CA LEU A 33 11.70 7.74 -0.77
C LEU A 33 10.85 8.08 -1.99
N GLU A 34 11.43 7.98 -3.19
CA GLU A 34 10.70 8.23 -4.43
C GLU A 34 9.56 7.23 -4.63
N GLY A 35 9.81 5.95 -4.36
CA GLY A 35 8.78 4.92 -4.50
C GLY A 35 7.62 5.12 -3.54
N ARG A 36 7.86 5.55 -2.29
CA ARG A 36 6.79 5.92 -1.34
C ARG A 36 5.94 7.09 -1.84
N ILE A 37 6.58 8.12 -2.40
CA ILE A 37 5.86 9.29 -2.94
C ILE A 37 5.00 8.86 -4.13
N LYS A 38 5.56 8.06 -5.06
CA LYS A 38 4.81 7.53 -6.21
C LYS A 38 3.64 6.64 -5.79
N ALA A 39 3.87 5.71 -4.86
CA ALA A 39 2.84 4.82 -4.33
C ALA A 39 1.66 5.62 -3.75
N ARG A 40 1.96 6.63 -2.91
CA ARG A 40 0.94 7.50 -2.35
C ARG A 40 0.14 8.23 -3.42
N LYS A 41 0.84 8.84 -4.37
CA LYS A 41 0.24 9.61 -5.46
C LYS A 41 -0.68 8.73 -6.30
N MET A 42 -0.24 7.54 -6.66
CA MET A 42 -1.03 6.58 -7.44
C MET A 42 -2.34 6.20 -6.72
N VAL A 43 -2.28 5.90 -5.42
CA VAL A 43 -3.50 5.58 -4.65
C VAL A 43 -4.44 6.79 -4.57
N GLU A 44 -3.91 7.98 -4.32
CA GLU A 44 -4.72 9.22 -4.23
C GLU A 44 -5.32 9.65 -5.57
N GLU A 45 -4.68 9.34 -6.71
CA GLU A 45 -5.19 9.66 -8.05
C GLU A 45 -6.29 8.70 -8.51
N HIS A 46 -6.21 7.42 -8.14
CA HIS A 46 -7.15 6.39 -8.58
C HIS A 46 -8.26 6.10 -7.57
N THR A 47 -8.12 6.51 -6.31
CA THR A 47 -9.06 6.18 -5.22
C THR A 47 -9.27 7.34 -4.26
N ASN A 48 -10.40 7.31 -3.54
CA ASN A 48 -10.67 8.26 -2.44
C ASN A 48 -10.10 7.79 -1.09
N TYR A 49 -9.22 6.80 -1.09
CA TYR A 49 -8.71 6.17 0.12
C TYR A 49 -7.89 7.14 0.98
N ASN A 50 -8.05 7.00 2.29
CA ASN A 50 -7.23 7.65 3.27
C ASN A 50 -5.98 6.81 3.53
N VAL A 51 -4.86 7.16 2.90
CA VAL A 51 -3.58 6.47 3.10
C VAL A 51 -3.03 6.77 4.50
N GLU A 52 -2.85 5.73 5.30
CA GLU A 52 -2.33 5.82 6.68
C GLU A 52 -0.82 5.64 6.71
N PHE A 53 -0.31 4.59 6.06
CA PHE A 53 1.11 4.23 6.10
C PHE A 53 1.53 3.48 4.83
N ILE A 54 2.79 3.67 4.42
CA ILE A 54 3.38 2.99 3.26
C ILE A 54 4.68 2.34 3.68
N GLU A 55 4.72 1.02 3.59
CA GLU A 55 5.86 0.19 3.95
C GLU A 55 6.51 -0.40 2.69
N LEU A 56 7.84 -0.36 2.61
CA LEU A 56 8.60 -1.08 1.59
C LEU A 56 8.78 -2.51 2.08
N LEU A 57 8.34 -3.50 1.30
CA LEU A 57 8.52 -4.90 1.66
C LEU A 57 9.93 -5.37 1.29
N SER A 58 10.61 -5.98 2.25
CA SER A 58 11.81 -6.78 1.98
C SER A 58 11.45 -8.11 1.32
N ASP A 59 12.40 -8.73 0.63
CA ASP A 59 12.17 -9.99 -0.09
C ASP A 59 11.59 -11.09 0.82
N LYS A 60 12.14 -11.26 2.03
CA LYS A 60 11.65 -12.26 3.00
C LYS A 60 10.23 -11.98 3.47
N HIS A 61 9.86 -10.71 3.63
CA HIS A 61 8.50 -10.34 4.04
C HIS A 61 7.53 -10.55 2.88
N LEU A 62 7.93 -10.19 1.66
CA LEU A 62 7.14 -10.44 0.46
C LEU A 62 6.87 -11.94 0.24
N ASP A 63 7.86 -12.79 0.44
CA ASP A 63 7.70 -14.25 0.33
C ASP A 63 6.69 -14.78 1.34
N TYR A 64 6.77 -14.31 2.59
CA TYR A 64 5.80 -14.66 3.64
C TYR A 64 4.36 -14.22 3.28
N GLU A 65 4.18 -13.00 2.77
CA GLU A 65 2.86 -12.49 2.35
C GLU A 65 2.29 -13.33 1.19
N LYS A 66 3.14 -13.80 0.25
CA LYS A 66 2.73 -14.69 -0.84
C LYS A 66 2.33 -16.08 -0.34
N GLU A 67 3.05 -16.64 0.63
CA GLU A 67 2.76 -17.96 1.21
C GLU A 67 1.45 -17.99 2.00
N THR A 68 1.12 -16.90 2.70
CA THR A 68 -0.11 -16.79 3.49
C THR A 68 -1.37 -16.57 2.64
N GLY A 69 -1.23 -16.34 1.33
CA GLY A 69 -2.34 -16.25 0.37
C GLY A 69 -3.15 -14.96 0.42
N VAL A 70 -2.72 -13.96 1.18
CA VAL A 70 -3.38 -12.64 1.29
C VAL A 70 -2.79 -11.63 0.28
N PHE A 71 -1.64 -11.96 -0.31
CA PHE A 71 -0.97 -11.10 -1.28
C PHE A 71 -1.70 -11.10 -2.63
N THR A 72 -2.23 -9.94 -3.02
CA THR A 72 -2.73 -9.67 -4.38
C THR A 72 -2.19 -8.33 -4.83
N LEU A 73 -1.51 -8.30 -5.97
CA LEU A 73 -1.01 -7.06 -6.55
C LEU A 73 -2.19 -6.24 -7.07
N THR A 74 -2.23 -4.96 -6.70
CA THR A 74 -3.27 -4.03 -7.13
C THR A 74 -2.79 -3.30 -8.38
N GLU A 75 -3.56 -3.40 -9.44
CA GLU A 75 -3.42 -2.63 -10.68
C GLU A 75 -4.63 -1.69 -10.79
N PHE A 76 -4.40 -0.47 -11.26
CA PHE A 76 -5.45 0.56 -11.42
C PHE A 76 -5.83 0.77 -12.88
#